data_AF-A0AB74R0E4-F1
#
_entry.id   AF-A0AB74R0E4-F1
#
_cell.length_a   1.000
_cell.length_b   1.000
_cell.length_c   1.000
_cell.angle_alpha   90.00
_cell.angle_beta   90.00
_cell.angle_gamma   90.00
#
_symmetry.space_group_name_H-M   'P 1'
#
loop_
_entity.id
_entity.type
_entity.pdbx_description
1 polymer ?
#
loop_
_entity_poly.entity_id
_entity_poly.type
_entity_poly.pdbx_seq_one_letter_code
_entity_poly.pdbx_strand_id
1 'polypeptide(L)'
;MLVYNKSFYPNDIFPRLDFSKIKKQLKLIDNDLSDFGRICIIEKEHYTISVNSIGEINVYYDLEYENKVYRIVYEIEKLFKSQVGRFSISTYRN
;
A
#
# COMPACT_ATOMS: atom_id res chain seq x y z
N MET A 1 7.02 19.44 -4.15
CA MET A 1 7.78 18.59 -3.21
C MET A 1 6.76 18.01 -2.26
N LEU A 2 6.59 16.69 -2.21
CA LEU A 2 5.60 16.05 -1.36
C LEU A 2 5.90 16.38 0.11
N VAL A 3 4.96 17.03 0.79
CA VAL A 3 5.21 17.67 2.10
C VAL A 3 4.86 16.76 3.26
N TYR A 4 3.88 15.87 3.09
CA TYR A 4 3.36 15.00 4.14
C TYR A 4 3.81 13.57 3.92
N ASN A 5 4.14 12.86 5.00
CA ASN A 5 4.49 11.45 4.99
C ASN A 5 3.66 10.66 6.02
N LYS A 6 3.30 9.42 5.67
CA LYS A 6 2.59 8.51 6.57
C LYS A 6 2.96 7.05 6.28
N SER A 7 3.15 6.28 7.34
CA SER A 7 3.46 4.85 7.27
C SER A 7 2.35 4.04 7.91
N PHE A 8 2.05 2.90 7.31
CA PHE A 8 1.09 1.92 7.80
C PHE A 8 1.75 0.54 7.86
N TYR A 9 1.57 -0.14 8.97
CA TYR A 9 2.20 -1.42 9.27
C TYR A 9 1.14 -2.51 9.40
N PRO A 10 1.41 -3.72 8.89
CA PRO A 10 0.53 -4.86 9.12
C PRO A 10 0.54 -5.23 10.61
N ASN A 11 -0.63 -5.48 11.19
CA ASN A 11 -0.76 -5.84 12.61
C ASN A 11 -0.30 -7.28 12.92
N ASP A 12 -0.18 -8.12 11.87
CA ASP A 12 0.23 -9.52 11.93
C ASP A 12 1.25 -9.82 10.82
N ILE A 13 2.09 -10.84 11.03
CA ILE A 13 2.98 -11.36 9.99
C ILE A 13 2.24 -12.46 9.20
N PHE A 14 2.33 -12.40 7.87
CA PHE A 14 1.70 -13.35 6.95
C PHE A 14 2.74 -14.08 6.08
N PRO A 15 3.36 -15.17 6.56
CA PRO A 15 4.47 -15.84 5.86
C PRO A 15 4.10 -16.46 4.51
N ARG A 16 2.81 -16.71 4.29
CA ARG A 16 2.27 -17.36 3.08
C ARG A 16 1.57 -16.39 2.13
N LEU A 17 1.83 -15.09 2.27
CA LEU A 17 1.24 -14.08 1.41
C LEU A 17 1.76 -14.23 -0.03
N ASP A 18 0.86 -14.49 -0.97
CA ASP A 18 1.20 -14.47 -2.39
C ASP A 18 1.25 -13.03 -2.90
N PHE A 19 2.43 -12.42 -2.77
CA PHE A 19 2.63 -11.06 -3.23
C PHE A 19 2.48 -10.93 -4.75
N SER A 20 2.77 -11.97 -5.54
CA SER A 20 2.60 -11.94 -7.00
C SER A 20 1.13 -11.71 -7.39
N LYS A 21 0.21 -12.40 -6.70
CA LYS A 21 -1.23 -12.19 -6.89
C LYS A 21 -1.67 -10.79 -6.49
N ILE A 22 -1.15 -10.27 -5.38
CA ILE A 22 -1.41 -8.90 -4.91
C ILE A 22 -0.97 -7.86 -5.94
N LYS A 23 0.25 -7.98 -6.49
CA LYS A 23 0.74 -7.07 -7.52
C LYS A 23 -0.16 -7.00 -8.75
N LYS A 24 -0.65 -8.16 -9.22
CA LYS A 24 -1.57 -8.22 -10.36
C LYS A 24 -2.85 -7.44 -10.08
N GLN A 25 -3.36 -7.49 -8.85
CA GLN A 25 -4.55 -6.74 -8.46
C GLN A 25 -4.25 -5.26 -8.19
N LEU A 26 -3.08 -4.91 -7.64
CA LEU A 26 -2.64 -3.52 -7.49
C LEU A 26 -2.55 -2.80 -8.85
N LYS A 27 -2.10 -3.49 -9.89
CA LYS A 27 -2.09 -2.95 -11.27
C LYS A 27 -3.49 -2.58 -11.78
N LEU A 28 -4.55 -3.23 -11.28
CA LEU A 28 -5.93 -2.88 -11.63
C LEU A 28 -6.43 -1.62 -10.90
N ILE A 29 -5.83 -1.29 -9.75
CA ILE A 29 -6.13 -0.05 -9.00
C ILE A 29 -5.41 1.12 -9.66
N ASP A 30 -4.14 0.94 -10.03
CA ASP A 30 -3.37 1.96 -10.73
C ASP A 30 -2.40 1.30 -11.73
N ASN A 31 -2.54 1.64 -13.01
CA ASN A 31 -1.74 1.06 -14.09
C ASN A 31 -0.27 1.53 -14.05
N ASP A 32 0.03 2.63 -13.35
CA ASP A 32 1.40 3.18 -13.23
C ASP A 32 2.21 2.51 -12.11
N LEU A 33 1.79 1.32 -11.66
CA LEU A 33 2.48 0.53 -10.66
C LEU A 33 3.84 0.02 -11.19
N SER A 34 4.91 0.56 -10.62
CA SER A 34 6.28 0.08 -10.81
C SER A 34 6.57 -1.10 -9.86
N ASP A 35 7.07 -2.21 -10.40
CA ASP A 35 7.38 -3.43 -9.65
C ASP A 35 8.89 -3.63 -9.48
N PHE A 36 9.36 -3.69 -8.23
CA PHE A 36 10.76 -3.90 -7.84
C PHE A 36 10.94 -5.19 -7.03
N GLY A 37 10.16 -6.23 -7.32
CA GLY A 37 10.31 -7.55 -6.72
C GLY A 37 9.58 -7.70 -5.39
N ARG A 38 10.14 -7.20 -4.28
CA ARG A 38 9.48 -7.27 -2.95
C ARG A 38 8.79 -5.97 -2.56
N ILE A 39 8.79 -4.98 -3.44
CA ILE A 39 8.15 -3.70 -3.26
C ILE A 39 7.55 -3.24 -4.58
N CYS A 40 6.41 -2.57 -4.50
CA CYS A 40 5.78 -1.89 -5.62
C CYS A 40 5.55 -0.43 -5.27
N ILE A 41 5.65 0.44 -6.27
CA ILE A 41 5.55 1.88 -6.10
C ILE A 41 4.56 2.43 -7.12
N ILE A 42 3.63 3.26 -6.65
CA ILE A 42 2.78 4.12 -7.46
C ILE A 42 3.32 5.53 -7.29
N GLU A 43 3.83 6.12 -8.36
CA GLU A 43 4.36 7.49 -8.36
C GLU A 43 3.47 8.38 -9.22
N LYS A 44 3.00 9.49 -8.64
CA LYS A 44 2.20 10.52 -9.29
C LYS A 44 2.73 11.89 -8.88
N GLU A 45 2.28 12.91 -9.60
CA GLU A 45 2.67 14.30 -9.33
C GLU A 45 2.48 14.73 -7.87
N HIS A 46 1.36 14.32 -7.25
CA HIS A 46 0.96 14.79 -5.91
C HIS A 46 0.96 13.72 -4.81
N TYR A 47 1.33 12.48 -5.16
CA TYR A 47 1.51 11.44 -4.16
C TYR A 47 2.40 10.31 -4.67
N THR A 48 3.07 9.65 -3.73
CA THR A 48 3.81 8.41 -3.97
C THR A 48 3.41 7.40 -2.90
N ILE A 49 3.05 6.19 -3.32
CA ILE A 49 2.68 5.09 -2.44
C ILE A 49 3.62 3.92 -2.72
N SER A 50 4.28 3.40 -1.69
CA SER A 50 5.02 2.15 -1.78
C SER A 50 4.36 1.09 -0.91
N VAL A 51 4.31 -0.14 -1.42
CA VAL A 51 3.76 -1.31 -0.72
C VAL A 51 4.75 -2.46 -0.85
N ASN A 52 5.14 -3.07 0.26
CA ASN A 52 6.06 -4.20 0.25
C ASN A 52 5.36 -5.56 0.42
N SER A 53 6.15 -6.63 0.29
CA SER A 53 5.67 -8.02 0.34
C SER A 53 5.16 -8.48 1.70
N ILE A 54 5.32 -7.68 2.77
CA ILE A 54 4.73 -7.98 4.08
C ILE A 54 3.47 -7.15 4.35
N GLY A 55 3.12 -6.22 3.46
CA GLY A 55 1.94 -5.35 3.60
C GLY A 55 2.20 -4.04 4.32
N GLU A 56 3.47 -3.64 4.48
CA GLU A 56 3.80 -2.28 4.91
C GLU A 56 3.55 -1.31 3.75
N ILE A 57 2.97 -0.15 4.08
CA ILE A 57 2.62 0.89 3.13
C ILE A 57 3.26 2.21 3.58
N ASN A 58 4.05 2.83 2.73
CA ASN A 58 4.59 4.18 2.97
C ASN A 58 4.04 5.14 1.93
N VAL A 59 3.55 6.30 2.37
CA VAL A 59 2.90 7.30 1.52
C VAL A 59 3.53 8.67 1.72
N TYR A 60 3.79 9.36 0.61
CA TYR A 60 4.17 10.76 0.54
C TYR A 60 3.12 11.50 -0.27
N TYR A 61 2.64 12.67 0.14
CA TYR A 61 1.55 13.37 -0.54
C TYR A 61 1.46 14.86 -0.23
N ASP A 62 0.77 15.60 -1.10
CA ASP A 62 0.30 16.97 -0.83
C ASP A 62 -1.05 16.94 -0.08
N LEU A 63 -1.26 17.83 0.90
CA LEU A 63 -2.41 17.76 1.83
C LEU A 63 -3.77 17.66 1.13
N GLU A 64 -3.94 18.34 0.00
CA GLU A 64 -5.18 18.33 -0.79
C GLU A 64 -5.56 16.93 -1.32
N TYR A 65 -4.61 15.98 -1.36
CA TYR A 65 -4.78 14.60 -1.80
C TYR A 65 -5.00 13.61 -0.65
N GLU A 66 -5.05 14.05 0.61
CA GLU A 66 -5.17 13.18 1.79
C GLU A 66 -6.32 12.16 1.65
N ASN A 67 -7.51 12.63 1.25
CA ASN A 67 -8.68 11.78 1.06
C ASN A 67 -8.48 10.73 -0.04
N LYS A 68 -7.77 11.07 -1.13
CA LYS A 68 -7.47 10.14 -2.22
C LYS A 68 -6.48 9.07 -1.75
N VAL A 69 -5.44 9.50 -1.02
CA VAL A 69 -4.46 8.60 -0.41
C VAL A 69 -5.12 7.60 0.52
N TYR A 70 -5.97 8.04 1.45
CA TYR A 70 -6.66 7.10 2.36
C TYR A 70 -7.53 6.09 1.64
N ARG A 71 -8.21 6.50 0.56
CA ARG A 71 -8.99 5.56 -0.26
C ARG A 71 -8.10 4.50 -0.89
N ILE A 72 -6.93 4.88 -1.44
CA ILE A 72 -6.00 3.92 -2.03
C ILE A 72 -5.45 2.97 -0.95
N VAL A 73 -5.04 3.50 0.21
CA VAL A 73 -4.55 2.71 1.34
C VAL A 73 -5.62 1.71 1.82
N TYR A 74 -6.88 2.13 1.89
CA TYR A 74 -8.00 1.28 2.27
C TYR A 74 -8.27 0.16 1.26
N GLU A 75 -8.18 0.45 -0.05
CA GLU A 75 -8.32 -0.59 -1.08
C GLU A 75 -7.12 -1.57 -1.06
N ILE A 76 -5.91 -1.10 -0.77
CA ILE A 76 -4.75 -1.98 -0.53
C ILE A 76 -5.00 -2.89 0.69
N GLU A 77 -5.49 -2.35 1.80
CA GLU A 77 -5.82 -3.15 2.99
C GLU A 77 -6.84 -4.25 2.67
N LYS A 78 -7.95 -3.90 1.99
CA LYS A 78 -8.94 -4.88 1.52
C LYS A 78 -8.33 -5.95 0.62
N LEU A 79 -7.42 -5.55 -0.25
CA LEU A 79 -6.75 -6.46 -1.18
C LEU A 79 -5.98 -7.56 -0.42
N PHE A 80 -5.14 -7.16 0.53
CA PHE A 80 -4.41 -8.10 1.37
C PHE A 80 -5.38 -8.92 2.22
N LYS A 81 -6.41 -8.30 2.77
CA LYS A 81 -7.47 -8.97 3.55
C LYS A 81 -8.19 -10.05 2.75
N SER A 82 -8.39 -9.86 1.45
CA SER A 82 -8.98 -10.89 0.57
C SER A 82 -8.11 -12.15 0.42
N GLN A 83 -6.80 -12.06 0.68
CA GLN A 83 -5.87 -13.20 0.61
C GLN A 83 -5.71 -13.93 1.94
N VAL A 84 -5.71 -13.21 3.07
CA VAL A 84 -5.35 -13.79 4.39
C VAL A 84 -6.41 -13.59 5.48
N GLY A 85 -7.55 -12.97 5.17
CA GLY A 85 -8.74 -12.84 6.01
C GLY A 85 -8.63 -11.82 7.16
N ARG A 86 -7.60 -11.95 7.99
CA ARG A 86 -7.39 -11.12 9.19
C ARG A 86 -6.44 -9.93 8.98
N PHE A 87 -6.02 -9.67 7.75
CA PHE A 87 -5.13 -8.53 7.47
C PHE A 87 -5.77 -7.22 7.92
N SER A 88 -4.98 -6.42 8.63
CA SER A 88 -5.29 -5.04 8.98
C SER A 88 -4.00 -4.27 9.15
N ILE A 89 -4.08 -2.95 8.97
CA ILE A 89 -2.94 -2.04 9.13
C ILE A 89 -3.18 -1.01 10.22
N SER A 90 -2.10 -0.50 10.81
CA SER A 90 -2.14 0.62 11.75
C SER A 90 -0.97 1.56 11.53
N THR A 91 -1.04 2.78 12.08
CA THR A 91 0.03 3.78 11.99
C THR A 91 1.14 3.56 13.02
N TYR A 92 1.00 2.55 13.88
CA TYR A 92 1.95 2.20 14.91
C TYR A 92 2.60 0.87 14.56
N ARG A 93 3.88 0.72 14.93
CA ARG A 93 4.57 -0.56 14.80
C ARG A 93 4.32 -1.33 16.11
N ASN A 94 3.63 -2.47 16.02
CA ASN A 94 3.49 -3.39 17.16
C ASN A 94 4.83 -4.04 17.50
#